data_AF-A0A519L6Y4-F1
#
_entry.id   AF-A0A519L6Y4-F1
#
_cell.length_a   1.000
_cell.length_b   1.000
_cell.length_c   1.000
_cell.angle_alpha   90.00
_cell.angle_beta   90.00
_cell.angle_gamma   90.00
#
_symmetry.space_group_name_H-M   'P 1'
#
loop_
_entity.id
_entity.type
_entity.pdbx_description
1 polymer ?
#
loop_
_entity_poly.entity_id
_entity_poly.type
_entity_poly.pdbx_seq_one_letter_code
_entity_poly.pdbx_strand_id
1 'polypeptide(L)'
;HFEDTRKLLEVLQELVETGNTIVVIEHNLDVIKVADWLLDFGPEGGEGGGEIVAVGTPEQVAKNEASWTGRYLKTVLDRHEERRKARVAEAGKAVKKRAKAAA
;
A
#
# COMPACT_ATOMS: atom_id res chain seq x y z
N HIS A 1 14.08 10.84 -3.51
CA HIS A 1 13.65 9.43 -3.52
C HIS A 1 12.16 9.26 -3.20
N PHE A 2 11.65 9.54 -1.99
CA PHE A 2 10.20 9.37 -1.70
C PHE A 2 9.29 10.20 -2.63
N GLU A 3 9.65 11.46 -2.89
CA GLU A 3 8.95 12.32 -3.84
C GLU A 3 8.99 11.79 -5.29
N ASP A 4 10.05 11.07 -5.66
CA ASP A 4 10.18 10.50 -6.99
C ASP A 4 9.27 9.26 -7.13
N THR A 5 9.22 8.41 -6.10
CA THR A 5 8.27 7.29 -6.02
C THR A 5 6.82 7.79 -6.04
N ARG A 6 6.51 8.89 -5.33
CA ARG A 6 5.17 9.49 -5.38
C ARG A 6 4.79 9.93 -6.79
N LYS A 7 5.67 10.67 -7.48
CA LYS A 7 5.41 11.12 -8.86
C LYS A 7 5.27 9.94 -9.83
N LEU A 8 6.08 8.90 -9.67
CA LEU A 8 5.93 7.67 -10.44
C LEU A 8 4.55 7.05 -10.22
N LEU A 9 4.13 6.88 -8.97
CA LEU A 9 2.81 6.33 -8.64
C LEU A 9 1.67 7.17 -9.21
N GLU A 10 1.78 8.50 -9.22
CA GLU A 10 0.80 9.40 -9.84
C GLU A 10 0.63 9.11 -11.33
N VAL A 11 1.74 9.00 -12.07
CA VAL A 11 1.71 8.68 -13.50
C VAL A 11 1.14 7.27 -13.75
N LEU A 12 1.52 6.28 -12.94
CA LEU A 12 0.99 4.93 -13.07
C LEU A 12 -0.52 4.90 -12.80
N GLN A 13 -1.00 5.68 -11.82
CA GLN A 13 -2.43 5.79 -11.51
C GLN A 13 -3.20 6.42 -12.67
N GLU A 14 -2.70 7.50 -13.28
CA GLU A 14 -3.32 8.12 -14.46
C GLU A 14 -3.46 7.15 -15.64
N LEU A 15 -2.44 6.29 -15.84
CA LEU A 15 -2.48 5.26 -16.86
C LEU A 15 -3.54 4.19 -16.54
N VAL A 16 -3.71 3.79 -15.27
CA VAL A 16 -4.78 2.87 -14.87
C VAL A 16 -6.16 3.52 -15.05
N GLU A 17 -6.33 4.77 -14.65
CA GLU A 17 -7.59 5.52 -14.77
C GLU A 17 -8.05 5.72 -16.22
N THR A 18 -7.12 5.70 -17.16
CA THR A 18 -7.41 5.73 -18.61
C THR A 18 -7.75 4.35 -19.20
N GLY A 19 -7.84 3.31 -18.37
CA GLY A 19 -8.27 1.97 -18.75
C GLY A 19 -7.15 0.97 -19.05
N ASN A 20 -5.89 1.34 -18.79
CA ASN A 20 -4.77 0.43 -18.98
C ASN A 20 -4.63 -0.53 -17.78
N THR A 21 -4.10 -1.72 -18.04
CA THR A 21 -3.62 -2.62 -16.97
C THR A 21 -2.10 -2.50 -16.86
N ILE A 22 -1.61 -2.27 -15.64
CA ILE A 22 -0.18 -2.16 -15.36
C ILE A 22 0.24 -3.34 -14.51
N VAL A 23 1.29 -4.03 -14.94
CA VAL A 23 1.94 -5.11 -14.18
C VAL A 23 3.35 -4.67 -13.88
N VAL A 24 3.72 -4.66 -12.59
CA VAL A 24 5.04 -4.22 -12.12
C VAL A 24 5.65 -5.30 -11.23
N ILE A 25 6.96 -5.51 -11.37
CA ILE A 25 7.74 -6.33 -10.44
C ILE A 25 8.41 -5.38 -9.46
N GLU A 26 8.09 -5.52 -8.18
CA GLU A 26 8.55 -4.58 -7.16
C GLU A 26 8.94 -5.27 -5.86
N HIS A 27 9.83 -4.60 -5.14
CA HIS A 27 10.23 -4.95 -3.77
C HIS A 27 10.02 -3.77 -2.81
N ASN A 28 9.71 -2.58 -3.34
CA ASN A 28 9.44 -1.41 -2.51
C ASN A 28 8.02 -1.46 -1.93
N LEU A 29 7.94 -1.62 -0.61
CA LEU A 29 6.67 -1.71 0.11
C LEU A 29 5.79 -0.46 -0.02
N ASP A 30 6.37 0.72 -0.31
CA ASP A 30 5.58 1.94 -0.55
C ASP A 30 4.82 1.90 -1.88
N VAL A 31 5.31 1.13 -2.86
CA VAL A 31 4.62 0.86 -4.13
C VAL A 31 3.67 -0.32 -3.96
N ILE A 32 4.11 -1.41 -3.33
CA ILE A 32 3.32 -2.63 -3.14
C ILE A 32 2.03 -2.34 -2.34
N LYS A 33 2.09 -1.48 -1.31
CA LYS A 33 0.92 -1.20 -0.46
C LYS A 33 -0.22 -0.45 -1.17
N VAL A 34 0.05 0.19 -2.31
CA VAL A 34 -0.96 0.96 -3.06
C VAL A 34 -1.48 0.21 -4.28
N ALA A 35 -0.96 -0.98 -4.57
CA ALA A 35 -1.43 -1.81 -5.67
C ALA A 35 -2.84 -2.36 -5.39
N ASP A 36 -3.64 -2.51 -6.44
CA ASP A 36 -4.97 -3.11 -6.33
C ASP A 36 -4.91 -4.63 -6.08
N TRP A 37 -3.89 -5.29 -6.65
CA TRP A 37 -3.74 -6.75 -6.61
C TRP A 37 -2.26 -7.16 -6.60
N LEU A 38 -1.94 -8.20 -5.83
CA LEU A 38 -0.61 -8.75 -5.67
C LEU A 38 -0.57 -10.23 -6.07
N LEU A 39 0.54 -10.61 -6.70
CA LEU A 39 0.98 -11.99 -6.88
C LEU A 39 2.34 -12.10 -6.18
N ASP A 40 2.39 -12.81 -5.06
CA ASP A 40 3.62 -13.01 -4.31
C ASP A 40 4.26 -14.35 -4.68
N PHE A 41 5.52 -14.30 -5.11
CA PHE A 41 6.28 -15.46 -5.57
C PHE A 41 7.35 -15.84 -4.56
N GLY A 42 7.59 -17.13 -4.40
CA GLY A 42 8.55 -17.66 -3.44
C GLY A 42 8.41 -19.19 -3.32
N PRO A 43 8.59 -19.76 -2.11
CA PRO A 43 8.90 -19.10 -0.83
C PRO A 43 10.32 -18.54 -0.76
N GLU A 44 11.25 -19.07 -1.55
CA GLU A 44 12.64 -18.62 -1.61
C GLU A 44 13.00 -18.12 -3.02
N GLY A 45 14.25 -17.70 -3.20
CA GLY A 45 14.82 -17.42 -4.53
C GLY A 45 15.44 -18.65 -5.19
N GLY A 46 15.61 -18.60 -6.52
CA GLY A 46 16.28 -19.66 -7.27
C GLY A 46 15.47 -20.96 -7.30
N GLU A 47 16.13 -22.09 -7.07
CA GLU A 47 15.51 -23.43 -7.12
C GLU A 47 14.46 -23.67 -6.02
N GLY A 48 14.52 -22.91 -4.92
CA GLY A 48 13.53 -22.95 -3.84
C GLY A 48 12.32 -22.03 -4.05
N GLY A 49 12.22 -21.39 -5.22
CA GLY A 49 11.16 -20.46 -5.58
C GLY A 49 10.27 -20.95 -6.71
N GLY A 50 9.59 -20.00 -7.35
CA GLY A 50 8.78 -20.25 -8.55
C GLY A 50 7.32 -20.62 -8.28
N GLU A 51 6.91 -20.68 -7.01
CA GLU A 51 5.53 -20.90 -6.62
C GLU A 51 4.81 -19.60 -6.28
N ILE A 52 3.50 -19.58 -6.48
CA ILE A 52 2.63 -18.49 -6.02
C ILE A 52 2.28 -18.76 -4.55
N VAL A 53 2.86 -17.97 -3.66
CA VAL A 53 2.70 -18.12 -2.20
C VAL A 53 1.44 -17.41 -1.70
N ALA A 54 1.11 -16.26 -2.31
CA ALA A 54 -0.08 -15.49 -1.96
C ALA A 54 -0.62 -14.74 -3.18
N VAL A 55 -1.95 -14.56 -3.21
CA VAL A 55 -2.66 -13.76 -4.21
C VAL A 55 -3.76 -12.98 -3.52
N GLY A 56 -3.92 -11.70 -3.85
CA GLY A 56 -4.99 -10.89 -3.31
C GLY A 56 -4.66 -9.41 -3.24
N THR A 57 -5.49 -8.65 -2.53
CA THR A 57 -5.17 -7.26 -2.18
C THR A 57 -3.97 -7.20 -1.21
N PRO A 58 -3.31 -6.05 -1.07
CA PRO A 58 -2.26 -5.84 -0.07
C PRO A 58 -2.63 -6.32 1.34
N GLU A 59 -3.87 -6.06 1.79
CA GLU A 59 -4.36 -6.47 3.11
C GLU A 59 -4.60 -7.97 3.23
N GLN A 60 -4.95 -8.65 2.13
CA GLN A 60 -5.11 -10.09 2.09
C GLN A 60 -3.75 -10.78 2.14
N VAL A 61 -2.79 -10.33 1.32
CA VAL A 61 -1.42 -10.86 1.31
C VAL A 61 -0.71 -10.62 2.64
N ALA A 62 -0.93 -9.45 3.27
CA ALA A 62 -0.36 -9.13 4.59
C ALA A 62 -0.82 -10.07 5.73
N LYS A 63 -1.87 -10.87 5.52
CA LYS A 63 -2.34 -11.88 6.48
C LYS A 63 -1.75 -13.26 6.24
N ASN A 64 -1.08 -13.48 5.11
CA ASN A 64 -0.48 -14.77 4.77
C ASN A 64 0.89 -14.92 5.44
N GLU A 65 1.02 -15.86 6.37
CA GLU A 65 2.25 -16.10 7.13
C GLU A 65 3.37 -16.75 6.30
N ALA A 66 3.03 -17.44 5.21
CA ALA A 66 4.01 -18.03 4.30
C ALA A 66 4.66 -16.98 3.37
N SER A 67 4.05 -15.81 3.25
CA SER A 67 4.50 -14.72 2.38
C SER A 67 5.52 -13.82 3.08
N TRP A 68 6.76 -13.80 2.58
CA TRP A 68 7.77 -12.85 3.03
C TRP A 68 7.30 -11.41 2.82
N THR A 69 6.75 -11.13 1.63
CA THR A 69 6.17 -9.83 1.31
C THR A 69 5.08 -9.45 2.30
N GLY A 70 4.13 -10.36 2.57
CA GLY A 70 3.03 -10.16 3.51
C GLY A 70 3.50 -9.82 4.92
N ARG A 71 4.52 -10.53 5.43
CA ARG A 71 5.10 -10.29 6.76
C ARG A 71 5.59 -8.85 6.93
N TYR A 72 6.29 -8.30 5.94
CA TYR A 72 6.77 -6.91 6.00
C TYR A 72 5.69 -5.89 5.62
N LEU A 73 4.81 -6.23 4.68
CA LEU A 73 3.71 -5.37 4.24
C LEU A 73 2.75 -5.04 5.39
N LYS A 74 2.46 -6.00 6.26
CA LYS A 74 1.62 -5.80 7.46
C LYS A 74 2.09 -4.62 8.31
N THR A 75 3.38 -4.53 8.62
CA THR A 75 3.91 -3.43 9.44
C THR A 75 3.87 -2.08 8.73
N VAL A 76 3.89 -2.05 7.39
CA VAL A 76 3.72 -0.81 6.61
C VAL A 76 2.25 -0.36 6.62
N LEU A 77 1.31 -1.29 6.42
CA LEU A 77 -0.13 -1.01 6.43
C LEU A 77 -0.60 -0.53 7.80
N ASP A 78 -0.19 -1.19 8.89
CA ASP A 78 -0.55 -0.79 10.26
C ASP A 78 -0.09 0.65 10.55
N ARG A 79 1.17 0.98 10.20
CA ARG A 79 1.70 2.34 10.36
C ARG A 79 0.97 3.36 9.52
N HIS A 80 0.56 2.98 8.30
CA HIS A 80 -0.20 3.86 7.40
C HIS A 80 -1.59 4.16 7.98
N GLU A 81 -2.27 3.16 8.50
CA GLU A 81 -3.60 3.28 9.08
C GLU A 81 -3.59 4.14 10.36
N GLU A 82 -2.59 3.97 11.23
CA GLU A 82 -2.45 4.82 12.42
C GLU A 82 -2.18 6.29 12.06
N ARG A 83 -1.34 6.56 11.05
CA ARG A 83 -1.14 7.92 10.53
C ARG A 83 -2.43 8.50 9.96
N ARG A 84 -3.22 7.70 9.23
CA ARG A 84 -4.51 8.12 8.66
C ARG A 84 -5.49 8.51 9.76
N LYS A 85 -5.66 7.67 10.78
CA LYS A 85 -6.53 7.95 11.94
C LYS A 85 -6.12 9.24 12.65
N ALA A 86 -4.82 9.45 12.88
CA ALA A 86 -4.31 10.66 13.52
C ALA A 86 -4.65 11.93 12.72
N ARG A 87 -4.43 11.92 11.39
CA ARG A 87 -4.76 13.05 10.50
C ARG A 87 -6.25 13.36 10.48
N VAL A 88 -7.11 12.33 10.43
CA VAL A 88 -8.57 12.51 10.47
C VAL A 88 -9.03 13.10 11.80
N ALA A 89 -8.47 12.62 12.92
CA ALA A 89 -8.80 13.14 14.25
C ALA A 89 -8.38 14.61 14.40
N GLU A 90 -7.23 14.99 13.87
CA GLU A 90 -6.74 16.37 13.86
C GLU A 90 -7.65 17.30 13.03
N ALA A 91 -7.99 16.88 11.80
CA ALA A 91 -8.90 17.62 10.93
C ALA A 91 -10.28 17.84 11.58
N GLY A 92 -10.83 16.80 12.23
CA GLY A 92 -12.09 16.89 12.95
C GLY A 92 -12.05 17.90 14.12
N LYS A 93 -10.94 17.97 14.85
CA LYS A 93 -10.74 18.98 15.91
C LYS A 93 -10.69 20.41 15.34
N ALA A 94 -10.00 20.60 14.22
CA ALA A 94 -9.91 21.90 13.55
C ALA A 94 -11.27 22.41 13.06
N VAL A 95 -12.09 21.51 12.49
CA VAL A 95 -13.46 21.84 12.04
C VAL A 95 -14.34 22.27 13.21
N LYS A 96 -14.33 21.52 14.32
CA LYS A 96 -15.09 21.88 15.54
C LYS A 96 -14.65 23.23 16.12
N LYS A 97 -13.35 23.52 16.12
CA LYS A 97 -12.81 24.81 16.62
C LYS A 97 -13.29 25.99 15.78
N ARG A 98 -13.31 25.85 14.44
CA ARG A 98 -13.83 26.90 13.54
C ARG A 98 -15.32 27.14 13.70
N ALA A 99 -16.11 26.07 13.82
CA ALA A 99 -17.55 26.18 14.07
C ALA A 99 -17.86 26.91 15.39
N LYS A 100 -17.10 26.64 16.45
CA LYS A 100 -17.24 27.34 17.74
C LYS A 100 -16.81 28.82 17.69
N ALA A 101 -15.86 29.18 16.82
CA ALA A 101 -15.41 30.57 16.68
C ALA A 101 -16.34 31.42 15.80
N ALA A 102 -17.22 30.79 15.03
CA ALA A 102 -18.20 31.44 14.15
C ALA A 102 -19.61 31.54 14.76
N ALA A 103 -19.79 31.00 15.98
CA ALA A 103 -20.99 31.09 16.79
C ALA A 103 -20.75 32.02 17.97
#